data_AF-A0A095VZU7-F1
#
_entry.id   AF-A0A095VZU7-F1
#
_cell.length_a   1.000
_cell.length_b   1.000
_cell.length_c   1.000
_cell.angle_alpha   90.00
_cell.angle_beta   90.00
_cell.angle_gamma   90.00
#
_symmetry.space_group_name_H-M   'P 1'
#
loop_
_entity.id
_entity.type
_entity.pdbx_description
1 polymer ?
#
loop_
_entity_poly.entity_id
_entity_poly.type
_entity_poly.pdbx_seq_one_letter_code
_entity_poly.pdbx_strand_id
1 'polypeptide(L)'
;MLKRLLQLYLGLTLYGISCGMYMHTGLGADPWDVFHLGVAQTLSANVGTVMIVTGALVLLLWIPLRQRPGLGTLSNVVVLGLAAAAALAVMPPLTSLTARWLMLAAAIVLNAIATVMYICAGFGPGPRDGLMTGLHRRTGWSLRLIRTSIEVTVLLIGWALGGNFGPGTIIYALAIGPMIQFFLPWFGRGRHLISPQPNKQAAMVVSDAEKTP
;
A
#
# COMPACT_ATOMS: atom_id res chain seq x y z
N MET A 1 -10.36 21.63 -0.71
CA MET A 1 -10.14 20.45 -1.58
C MET A 1 -8.74 20.39 -2.15
N LEU A 2 -8.19 21.47 -2.72
CA LEU A 2 -6.84 21.51 -3.30
C LEU A 2 -5.73 20.94 -2.38
N LYS A 3 -5.66 21.36 -1.11
CA LYS A 3 -4.68 20.83 -0.13
C LYS A 3 -4.70 19.30 -0.03
N ARG A 4 -5.88 18.68 -0.08
CA ARG A 4 -6.02 17.21 0.01
C ARG A 4 -5.58 16.54 -1.29
N LEU A 5 -5.83 17.14 -2.46
CA LEU A 5 -5.35 16.62 -3.74
C LEU A 5 -3.83 16.68 -3.84
N LEU A 6 -3.23 17.82 -3.44
CA LEU A 6 -1.78 17.95 -3.38
C LEU A 6 -1.17 16.92 -2.44
N GLN A 7 -1.77 16.73 -1.26
CA GLN A 7 -1.33 15.70 -0.31
C GLN A 7 -1.45 14.28 -0.89
N LEU A 8 -2.53 13.98 -1.63
CA LEU A 8 -2.70 12.69 -2.31
C LEU A 8 -1.59 12.47 -3.32
N TYR A 9 -1.42 13.37 -4.30
CA TYR A 9 -0.46 13.17 -5.38
C TYR A 9 0.98 13.21 -4.88
N LEU A 10 1.31 14.08 -3.93
CA LEU A 10 2.63 14.08 -3.29
C LEU A 10 2.87 12.76 -2.55
N GLY A 11 1.89 12.28 -1.79
CA GLY A 11 1.99 10.98 -1.11
C GLY A 11 2.18 9.82 -2.08
N LEU A 12 1.41 9.75 -3.16
CA LEU A 12 1.51 8.69 -4.17
C LEU A 12 2.85 8.72 -4.93
N THR A 13 3.34 9.92 -5.29
CA THR A 13 4.64 10.06 -5.96
C THR A 13 5.77 9.65 -5.04
N LEU A 14 5.79 10.12 -3.78
CA LEU A 14 6.80 9.71 -2.79
C LEU A 14 6.73 8.21 -2.50
N TYR A 15 5.53 7.61 -2.52
CA TYR A 15 5.37 6.17 -2.38
C TYR A 15 6.07 5.45 -3.52
N GLY A 16 5.76 5.77 -4.78
CA GLY A 16 6.42 5.12 -5.93
C GLY A 16 7.92 5.33 -5.94
N ILE A 17 8.42 6.53 -5.58
CA ILE A 17 9.86 6.78 -5.43
C ILE A 17 10.47 5.85 -4.38
N SER A 18 9.84 5.71 -3.21
CA SER A 18 10.32 4.83 -2.15
C SER A 18 10.34 3.36 -2.59
N CYS A 19 9.37 2.91 -3.40
CA CYS A 19 9.38 1.58 -4.03
C CYS A 19 10.62 1.39 -4.89
N GLY A 20 10.87 2.34 -5.79
CA GLY A 20 12.08 2.32 -6.62
C GLY A 20 13.35 2.28 -5.79
N MET A 21 13.44 3.07 -4.71
CA MET A 21 14.60 3.11 -3.83
C MET A 21 14.91 1.74 -3.20
N TYR A 22 13.96 1.09 -2.52
CA TYR A 22 14.28 -0.20 -1.88
C TYR A 22 14.50 -1.33 -2.88
N MET A 23 13.77 -1.33 -4.01
CA MET A 23 14.04 -2.28 -5.11
C MET A 23 15.47 -2.15 -5.64
N HIS A 24 15.94 -0.90 -5.81
CA HIS A 24 17.25 -0.58 -6.34
C HIS A 24 18.41 -1.01 -5.43
N THR A 25 18.17 -1.14 -4.12
CA THR A 25 19.22 -1.58 -3.18
C THR A 25 19.67 -3.01 -3.41
N GLY A 26 18.82 -3.85 -4.00
CA GLY A 26 19.07 -5.29 -4.10
C GLY A 26 19.03 -6.03 -2.76
N LEU A 27 18.62 -5.40 -1.65
CA LEU A 27 18.56 -6.03 -0.32
C LEU A 27 17.22 -6.70 -0.01
N GLY A 28 16.22 -6.49 -0.87
CA GLY A 28 14.86 -6.98 -0.73
C GLY A 28 13.85 -5.85 -1.03
N ALA A 29 12.58 -6.22 -1.12
CA ALA A 29 11.47 -5.29 -1.35
C ALA A 29 10.26 -5.66 -0.46
N ASP A 30 9.22 -4.83 -0.43
CA ASP A 30 7.98 -5.22 0.23
C ASP A 30 7.32 -6.43 -0.48
N PRO A 31 6.42 -7.18 0.17
CA PRO A 31 5.80 -8.38 -0.40
C PRO A 31 5.24 -8.24 -1.81
N TRP A 32 4.61 -7.10 -2.11
CA TRP A 32 4.02 -6.86 -3.43
C TRP A 32 5.09 -6.50 -4.46
N ASP A 33 6.12 -5.77 -4.07
CA ASP A 33 7.21 -5.46 -4.99
C ASP A 33 8.14 -6.64 -5.24
N VAL A 34 8.27 -7.59 -4.32
CA VAL A 34 8.86 -8.90 -4.62
C VAL A 34 8.07 -9.59 -5.72
N PHE A 35 6.72 -9.56 -5.64
CA PHE A 35 5.85 -10.06 -6.70
C PHE A 35 6.03 -9.31 -8.03
N HIS A 36 5.99 -7.98 -8.00
CA HIS A 36 6.15 -7.16 -9.20
C HIS A 36 7.51 -7.40 -9.87
N LEU A 37 8.59 -7.50 -9.09
CA LEU A 37 9.93 -7.81 -9.60
C LEU A 37 9.99 -9.21 -10.23
N GLY A 38 9.42 -10.23 -9.59
CA GLY A 38 9.41 -11.60 -10.14
C GLY A 38 8.63 -11.69 -11.45
N VAL A 39 7.45 -11.06 -11.52
CA VAL A 39 6.65 -10.99 -12.75
C VAL A 39 7.38 -10.19 -13.83
N ALA A 40 8.01 -9.05 -13.48
CA ALA A 40 8.77 -8.24 -14.41
C ALA A 40 9.94 -9.00 -15.03
N GLN A 41 10.67 -9.79 -14.23
CA GLN A 41 11.73 -10.67 -14.71
C GLN A 41 11.18 -11.77 -15.64
N THR A 42 10.11 -12.45 -15.23
CA THR A 42 9.51 -13.55 -16.01
C THR A 42 8.98 -13.09 -17.37
N LEU A 43 8.37 -11.89 -17.42
CA LEU A 43 7.76 -11.34 -18.63
C LEU A 43 8.70 -10.40 -19.41
N SER A 44 9.95 -10.20 -18.94
CA SER A 44 10.87 -9.19 -19.48
C SER A 44 10.22 -7.80 -19.63
N ALA A 45 9.39 -7.42 -18.66
CA ALA A 45 8.59 -6.21 -18.67
C ALA A 45 9.15 -5.16 -17.69
N ASN A 46 8.78 -3.89 -17.89
CA ASN A 46 9.11 -2.84 -16.93
C ASN A 46 8.31 -3.04 -15.62
N VAL A 47 8.97 -2.94 -14.46
CA VAL A 47 8.33 -3.16 -13.16
C VAL A 47 7.17 -2.19 -12.89
N GLY A 48 7.27 -0.93 -13.32
CA GLY A 48 6.18 0.04 -13.16
C GLY A 48 4.96 -0.34 -14.00
N THR A 49 5.15 -0.89 -15.20
CA THR A 49 4.06 -1.45 -16.00
C THR A 49 3.41 -2.63 -15.29
N VAL A 50 4.22 -3.52 -14.71
CA VAL A 50 3.70 -4.66 -13.93
C VAL A 50 2.91 -4.19 -12.71
N MET A 51 3.37 -3.16 -11.99
CA MET A 51 2.62 -2.56 -10.88
C MET A 51 1.26 -2.01 -11.33
N ILE A 52 1.21 -1.29 -12.46
CA ILE A 52 -0.03 -0.73 -13.01
C ILE A 52 -1.00 -1.85 -13.40
N VAL A 53 -0.52 -2.85 -14.15
CA VAL A 53 -1.33 -3.98 -14.60
C VAL A 53 -1.84 -4.78 -13.41
N THR A 54 -0.98 -5.09 -12.43
CA THR A 54 -1.37 -5.80 -11.21
C THR A 54 -2.43 -5.00 -10.44
N GLY A 55 -2.23 -3.70 -10.28
CA GLY A 55 -3.21 -2.82 -9.66
C GLY A 55 -4.56 -2.84 -10.39
N ALA A 56 -4.56 -2.78 -11.72
CA ALA A 56 -5.77 -2.89 -12.52
C ALA A 56 -6.47 -4.25 -12.35
N LEU A 57 -5.72 -5.35 -12.34
CA LEU A 57 -6.26 -6.70 -12.08
C LEU A 57 -6.88 -6.80 -10.68
N VAL A 58 -6.23 -6.22 -9.66
CA VAL A 58 -6.81 -6.15 -8.30
C VAL A 58 -8.11 -5.35 -8.29
N LEU A 59 -8.23 -4.28 -9.07
CA LEU A 59 -9.49 -3.54 -9.20
C LEU A 59 -10.57 -4.34 -9.92
N LEU A 60 -10.23 -5.23 -10.85
CA LEU A 60 -11.21 -6.14 -11.43
C LEU A 60 -11.77 -7.11 -10.38
N LEU A 61 -10.95 -7.55 -9.42
CA LEU A 61 -11.42 -8.34 -8.27
C LEU A 61 -12.39 -7.59 -7.37
N TRP A 62 -12.52 -6.26 -7.49
CA TRP A 62 -13.51 -5.50 -6.75
C TRP A 62 -14.92 -5.60 -7.32
N ILE A 63 -15.06 -6.01 -8.59
CA ILE A 63 -16.36 -6.22 -9.25
C ILE A 63 -17.23 -7.21 -8.46
N PRO A 64 -16.76 -8.43 -8.13
CA PRO A 64 -17.53 -9.33 -7.27
C PRO A 64 -17.68 -8.79 -5.85
N LEU A 65 -16.74 -7.98 -5.36
CA LEU A 65 -16.82 -7.36 -4.02
C LEU A 65 -17.81 -6.18 -3.96
N ARG A 66 -18.38 -5.76 -5.09
CA ARG A 66 -19.32 -4.62 -5.21
C ARG A 66 -18.76 -3.32 -4.61
N GLN A 67 -17.46 -3.10 -4.73
CA GLN A 67 -16.81 -1.88 -4.28
C GLN A 67 -16.63 -0.89 -5.42
N ARG A 68 -16.91 0.39 -5.16
CA ARG A 68 -16.68 1.45 -6.13
C ARG A 68 -15.29 2.04 -5.91
N PRO A 69 -14.38 1.98 -6.90
CA PRO A 69 -13.08 2.60 -6.77
C PRO A 69 -13.22 4.13 -6.71
N GLY A 70 -12.45 4.75 -5.82
CA GLY A 70 -12.38 6.21 -5.69
C GLY A 70 -11.30 6.80 -6.60
N LEU A 71 -11.24 8.14 -6.66
CA LEU A 71 -10.16 8.84 -7.35
C LEU A 71 -8.79 8.41 -6.83
N GLY A 72 -8.64 8.32 -5.50
CA GLY A 72 -7.39 7.88 -4.88
C GLY A 72 -7.00 6.46 -5.26
N THR A 73 -7.97 5.59 -5.52
CA THR A 73 -7.74 4.20 -5.93
C THR A 73 -7.14 4.13 -7.34
N LEU A 74 -7.74 4.81 -8.31
CA LEU A 74 -7.23 4.84 -9.69
C LEU A 74 -5.88 5.60 -9.75
N SER A 75 -5.79 6.74 -9.08
CA SER A 75 -4.54 7.50 -9.01
C SER A 75 -3.42 6.68 -8.38
N ASN A 76 -3.71 5.85 -7.36
CA ASN A 76 -2.71 4.99 -6.74
C ASN A 76 -2.10 4.01 -7.76
N VAL A 77 -2.94 3.29 -8.53
CA VAL A 77 -2.46 2.35 -9.55
C VAL A 77 -1.50 3.03 -10.53
N VAL A 78 -1.91 4.17 -11.08
CA VAL A 78 -1.17 4.84 -12.16
C VAL A 78 0.07 5.56 -11.61
N VAL A 79 -0.09 6.37 -10.57
CA VAL A 79 0.99 7.23 -10.07
C VAL A 79 2.09 6.42 -9.40
N LEU A 80 1.77 5.37 -8.62
CA LEU A 80 2.81 4.54 -7.98
C LEU A 80 3.69 3.88 -9.03
N GLY A 81 3.09 3.21 -10.03
CA GLY A 81 3.86 2.50 -11.05
C GLY A 81 4.72 3.43 -11.90
N LEU A 82 4.18 4.60 -12.30
CA LEU A 82 4.95 5.60 -13.04
C LEU A 82 6.09 6.19 -12.20
N ALA A 83 5.84 6.55 -10.94
CA ALA A 83 6.86 7.11 -10.07
C ALA A 83 7.95 6.09 -9.72
N ALA A 84 7.60 4.81 -9.52
CA ALA A 84 8.57 3.74 -9.30
C ALA A 84 9.45 3.49 -10.54
N ALA A 85 8.84 3.43 -11.73
CA ALA A 85 9.59 3.31 -12.98
C ALA A 85 10.55 4.50 -13.19
N ALA A 86 10.07 5.72 -12.96
CA ALA A 86 10.88 6.93 -13.07
C ALA A 86 12.04 6.94 -12.07
N ALA A 87 11.79 6.55 -10.82
CA ALA A 87 12.81 6.45 -9.79
C ALA A 87 13.91 5.45 -10.17
N LEU A 88 13.55 4.26 -10.62
CA LEU A 88 14.52 3.25 -11.06
C LEU A 88 15.31 3.68 -12.31
N ALA A 89 14.69 4.43 -13.22
CA ALA A 89 15.35 4.89 -14.44
C ALA A 89 16.46 5.93 -14.18
N VAL A 90 16.36 6.70 -13.11
CA VAL A 90 17.32 7.78 -12.80
C VAL A 90 18.37 7.40 -11.76
N MET A 91 18.17 6.32 -11.01
CA MET A 91 19.08 5.93 -9.94
C MET A 91 20.34 5.24 -10.50
N PRO A 92 21.55 5.78 -10.24
CA PRO A 92 22.78 5.16 -10.66
C PRO A 92 23.04 3.86 -9.87
N PRO A 93 23.82 2.90 -10.42
CA PRO A 93 24.14 1.66 -9.71
C PRO A 93 24.78 1.90 -8.33
N LEU A 94 24.28 1.21 -7.30
CA LEU A 94 24.90 1.24 -5.97
C LEU A 94 25.95 0.14 -5.83
N THR A 95 27.22 0.52 -5.71
CA THR A 95 28.34 -0.39 -5.46
C THR A 95 28.63 -0.61 -3.97
N SER A 96 28.41 0.42 -3.14
CA SER A 96 28.67 0.35 -1.69
C SER A 96 27.53 -0.34 -0.93
N LEU A 97 27.87 -1.37 -0.15
CA LEU A 97 26.92 -2.07 0.72
C LEU A 97 26.31 -1.12 1.77
N THR A 98 27.12 -0.22 2.35
CA THR A 98 26.65 0.79 3.30
C THR A 98 25.63 1.72 2.66
N ALA A 99 25.87 2.17 1.42
CA ALA A 99 24.92 3.02 0.70
C ALA A 99 23.59 2.30 0.45
N ARG A 100 23.61 1.00 0.15
CA ARG A 100 22.40 0.18 -0.03
C ARG A 100 21.58 0.12 1.27
N TRP A 101 22.22 -0.11 2.40
CA TRP A 101 21.54 -0.14 3.70
C TRP A 101 20.96 1.22 4.11
N LEU A 102 21.71 2.31 3.90
CA LEU A 102 21.21 3.66 4.17
C LEU A 102 20.03 4.02 3.26
N MET A 103 20.10 3.67 1.98
CA MET A 103 19.01 3.87 1.03
C MET A 103 17.78 3.04 1.41
N LEU A 104 17.96 1.78 1.84
CA LEU A 104 16.86 0.94 2.31
C LEU A 104 16.16 1.57 3.53
N ALA A 105 16.93 2.01 4.52
CA ALA A 105 16.39 2.66 5.71
C ALA A 105 15.62 3.94 5.35
N ALA A 106 16.20 4.79 4.50
CA ALA A 106 15.55 6.01 4.00
C ALA A 106 14.27 5.69 3.21
N ALA A 107 14.30 4.65 2.38
CA ALA A 107 13.15 4.20 1.60
C ALA A 107 11.99 3.74 2.50
N ILE A 108 12.26 2.97 3.56
CA ILE A 108 11.24 2.52 4.53
C ILE A 108 10.60 3.71 5.22
N VAL A 109 11.39 4.67 5.70
CA VAL A 109 10.89 5.88 6.37
C VAL A 109 10.05 6.72 5.40
N LEU A 110 10.56 6.95 4.19
CA LEU A 110 9.85 7.69 3.15
C LEU A 110 8.54 7.01 2.78
N ASN A 111 8.56 5.68 2.64
CA ASN A 111 7.37 4.89 2.32
C ASN A 111 6.30 5.02 3.41
N ALA A 112 6.69 4.98 4.68
CA ALA A 112 5.75 5.15 5.80
C ALA A 112 5.10 6.54 5.79
N ILE A 113 5.90 7.60 5.59
CA ILE A 113 5.40 8.98 5.49
C ILE A 113 4.44 9.12 4.29
N ALA A 114 4.87 8.65 3.12
CA ALA A 114 4.09 8.67 1.89
C ALA A 114 2.75 7.92 2.05
N THR A 115 2.79 6.76 2.71
CA THR A 115 1.62 5.95 3.04
C THR A 115 0.61 6.74 3.86
N VAL A 116 1.05 7.35 4.96
CA VAL A 116 0.19 8.17 5.80
C VAL A 116 -0.36 9.37 5.03
N MET A 117 0.46 10.04 4.22
CA MET A 117 0.03 11.19 3.43
C MET A 117 -1.14 10.85 2.50
N TYR A 118 -1.01 9.81 1.67
CA TYR A 118 -2.04 9.47 0.69
C TYR A 118 -3.31 8.94 1.38
N ILE A 119 -3.18 8.15 2.45
CA ILE A 119 -4.34 7.64 3.21
C ILE A 119 -5.10 8.79 3.86
N CYS A 120 -4.40 9.71 4.54
CA CYS A 120 -5.02 10.84 5.22
C CYS A 120 -5.59 11.91 4.27
N ALA A 121 -5.25 11.86 2.97
CA ALA A 121 -5.91 12.68 1.95
C ALA A 121 -7.40 12.31 1.79
N GLY A 122 -7.78 11.05 2.07
CA GLY A 122 -9.16 10.58 2.17
C GLY A 122 -9.90 10.52 0.83
N PHE A 123 -9.22 10.11 -0.25
CA PHE A 123 -9.81 9.94 -1.59
C PHE A 123 -10.15 8.47 -1.93
N GLY A 124 -10.17 7.61 -0.91
CA GLY A 124 -10.43 6.18 -1.04
C GLY A 124 -9.16 5.34 -0.79
N PRO A 125 -9.34 4.04 -0.49
CA PRO A 125 -8.23 3.11 -0.27
C PRO A 125 -7.48 2.78 -1.56
N GLY A 126 -6.23 2.33 -1.45
CA GLY A 126 -5.52 1.72 -2.57
C GLY A 126 -6.19 0.39 -3.01
N PRO A 127 -5.89 -0.12 -4.22
CA PRO A 127 -6.44 -1.38 -4.73
C PRO A 127 -6.27 -2.55 -3.75
N ARG A 128 -5.07 -2.67 -3.18
CA ARG A 128 -4.70 -3.65 -2.15
C ARG A 128 -5.54 -3.51 -0.89
N ASP A 129 -5.66 -2.30 -0.35
CA ASP A 129 -6.39 -2.05 0.89
C ASP A 129 -7.90 -2.29 0.73
N GLY A 130 -8.45 -1.91 -0.42
CA GLY A 130 -9.86 -2.20 -0.70
C GLY A 130 -10.12 -3.68 -0.96
N LEU A 131 -9.17 -4.43 -1.52
CA LEU A 131 -9.26 -5.90 -1.59
C LEU A 131 -9.36 -6.50 -0.17
N MET A 132 -8.48 -6.09 0.74
CA MET A 132 -8.46 -6.57 2.13
C MET A 132 -9.78 -6.26 2.86
N THR A 133 -10.25 -5.02 2.80
CA THR A 133 -11.51 -4.60 3.45
C THR A 133 -12.75 -5.19 2.78
N GLY A 134 -12.67 -5.50 1.49
CA GLY A 134 -13.73 -6.18 0.74
C GLY A 134 -13.92 -7.62 1.15
N LEU A 135 -12.81 -8.36 1.20
CA LEU A 135 -12.81 -9.73 1.67
C LEU A 135 -13.31 -9.80 3.11
N HIS A 136 -12.90 -8.88 3.98
CA HIS A 136 -13.39 -8.83 5.37
C HIS A 136 -14.91 -8.68 5.42
N ARG A 137 -15.48 -7.75 4.65
CA ARG A 137 -16.95 -7.55 4.60
C ARG A 137 -17.70 -8.74 4.01
N ARG A 138 -17.07 -9.51 3.12
CA ARG A 138 -17.70 -10.67 2.45
C ARG A 138 -17.59 -11.95 3.27
N THR A 139 -16.46 -12.21 3.93
CA THR A 139 -16.20 -13.48 4.63
C THR A 139 -16.34 -13.38 6.15
N GLY A 140 -16.29 -12.17 6.72
CA GLY A 140 -16.28 -11.95 8.17
C GLY A 140 -14.94 -12.28 8.85
N TRP A 141 -13.92 -12.73 8.12
CA TRP A 141 -12.60 -13.05 8.68
C TRP A 141 -11.86 -11.82 9.16
N SER A 142 -10.96 -11.95 10.15
CA SER A 142 -10.20 -10.81 10.65
C SER A 142 -9.34 -10.13 9.57
N LEU A 143 -9.26 -8.80 9.61
CA LEU A 143 -8.42 -8.01 8.70
C LEU A 143 -6.94 -8.42 8.78
N ARG A 144 -6.47 -8.82 9.96
CA ARG A 144 -5.09 -9.31 10.15
C ARG A 144 -4.85 -10.59 9.35
N LEU A 145 -5.76 -11.57 9.45
CA LEU A 145 -5.63 -12.83 8.72
C LEU A 145 -5.66 -12.62 7.20
N ILE A 146 -6.60 -11.80 6.71
CA ILE A 146 -6.71 -11.50 5.27
C ILE A 146 -5.46 -10.78 4.77
N ARG A 147 -4.98 -9.78 5.52
CA ARG A 147 -3.77 -9.05 5.17
C ARG A 147 -2.55 -9.99 5.10
N THR A 148 -2.32 -10.76 6.16
CA THR A 148 -1.17 -11.67 6.24
C THR A 148 -1.24 -12.75 5.17
N SER A 149 -2.41 -13.37 4.93
CA SER A 149 -2.55 -14.39 3.88
C SER A 149 -2.24 -13.82 2.50
N ILE A 150 -2.82 -12.67 2.13
CA ILE A 150 -2.53 -12.02 0.85
C ILE A 150 -1.05 -11.67 0.73
N GLU A 151 -0.46 -11.03 1.75
CA GLU A 151 0.95 -10.62 1.74
C GLU A 151 1.89 -11.82 1.60
N VAL A 152 1.64 -12.90 2.35
CA VAL A 152 2.45 -14.13 2.26
C VAL A 152 2.27 -14.80 0.91
N THR A 153 1.05 -14.90 0.39
CA THR A 153 0.80 -15.52 -0.91
C THR A 153 1.50 -14.76 -2.04
N VAL A 154 1.36 -13.43 -2.12
CA VAL A 154 2.04 -12.66 -3.18
C VAL A 154 3.55 -12.71 -3.03
N LEU A 155 4.06 -12.66 -1.80
CA LEU A 155 5.49 -12.78 -1.53
C LEU A 155 6.05 -14.11 -2.02
N LEU A 156 5.39 -15.23 -1.68
CA LEU A 156 5.83 -16.57 -2.07
C LEU A 156 5.78 -16.75 -3.59
N ILE A 157 4.72 -16.28 -4.24
CA ILE A 157 4.61 -16.31 -5.71
C ILE A 157 5.73 -15.46 -6.33
N GLY A 158 5.92 -14.24 -5.83
CA GLY A 158 6.95 -13.34 -6.31
C GLY A 158 8.35 -13.92 -6.18
N TRP A 159 8.65 -14.51 -5.03
CA TRP A 159 9.93 -15.14 -4.76
C TRP A 159 10.15 -16.36 -5.66
N ALA A 160 9.13 -17.19 -5.88
CA ALA A 160 9.20 -18.33 -6.81
C ALA A 160 9.43 -17.89 -8.27
N LEU A 161 8.96 -16.69 -8.64
CA LEU A 161 9.19 -16.07 -9.95
C LEU A 161 10.55 -15.36 -10.08
N GLY A 162 11.43 -15.44 -9.08
CA GLY A 162 12.75 -14.80 -9.09
C GLY A 162 12.79 -13.38 -8.51
N GLY A 163 11.67 -12.92 -7.93
CA GLY A 163 11.60 -11.67 -7.21
C GLY A 163 12.60 -11.63 -6.04
N ASN A 164 13.22 -10.46 -5.85
CA ASN A 164 14.28 -10.31 -4.87
C ASN A 164 13.73 -10.28 -3.43
N PHE A 165 13.74 -11.43 -2.77
CA PHE A 165 13.47 -11.57 -1.34
C PHE A 165 14.78 -11.58 -0.55
N GLY A 166 14.88 -10.73 0.47
CA GLY A 166 16.10 -10.62 1.27
C GLY A 166 15.91 -10.00 2.65
N PRO A 167 17.00 -9.73 3.38
CA PRO A 167 16.95 -9.13 4.70
C PRO A 167 16.16 -7.82 4.76
N GLY A 168 16.21 -7.03 3.69
CA GLY A 168 15.45 -5.79 3.56
C GLY A 168 13.93 -6.01 3.55
N THR A 169 13.45 -7.12 2.98
CA THR A 169 12.02 -7.49 3.04
C THR A 169 11.58 -7.74 4.47
N ILE A 170 12.39 -8.47 5.24
CA ILE A 170 12.09 -8.79 6.64
C ILE A 170 12.06 -7.51 7.47
N ILE A 171 13.08 -6.66 7.32
CA ILE A 171 13.17 -5.37 8.01
C ILE A 171 11.98 -4.48 7.64
N TYR A 172 11.63 -4.40 6.36
CA TYR A 172 10.45 -3.66 5.90
C TYR A 172 9.17 -4.19 6.57
N ALA A 173 8.94 -5.51 6.56
CA ALA A 173 7.74 -6.11 7.13
C ALA A 173 7.58 -5.81 8.62
N LEU A 174 8.69 -5.80 9.37
CA LEU A 174 8.71 -5.49 10.80
C LEU A 174 8.59 -3.98 11.09
N ALA A 175 9.20 -3.13 10.26
CA ALA A 175 9.30 -1.69 10.51
C ALA A 175 8.10 -0.88 10.01
N ILE A 176 7.50 -1.26 8.88
CA ILE A 176 6.50 -0.43 8.20
C ILE A 176 5.25 -0.18 9.06
N GLY A 177 4.80 -1.19 9.81
CA GLY A 177 3.65 -1.08 10.71
C GLY A 177 3.85 -0.03 11.82
N PRO A 178 4.88 -0.18 12.68
CA PRO A 178 5.24 0.81 13.68
C PRO A 178 5.51 2.21 13.11
N MET A 179 6.20 2.31 11.96
CA MET A 179 6.48 3.60 11.33
C MET A 179 5.21 4.31 10.86
N ILE A 180 4.28 3.59 10.21
CA ILE A 180 2.99 4.17 9.84
C ILE A 180 2.25 4.68 11.08
N GLN A 181 2.20 3.90 12.17
CA GLN A 181 1.55 4.30 13.41
C GLN A 181 2.20 5.56 14.02
N PHE A 182 3.53 5.65 13.95
CA PHE A 182 4.29 6.80 14.42
C PHE A 182 3.99 8.08 13.62
N PHE A 183 3.93 8.00 12.28
CA PHE A 183 3.69 9.17 11.43
C PHE A 183 2.21 9.57 11.31
N LEU A 184 1.28 8.65 11.60
CA LEU A 184 -0.17 8.86 11.46
C LEU A 184 -0.71 10.14 12.16
N PRO A 185 -0.28 10.49 13.39
CA PRO A 185 -0.76 11.69 14.09
C PRO A 185 -0.39 13.00 13.38
N TRP A 186 0.72 13.05 12.64
CA TRP A 186 1.24 14.27 12.02
C TRP A 186 0.40 14.75 10.83
N PHE A 187 -0.36 13.85 10.20
CA PHE A 187 -1.22 14.17 9.06
C PHE A 187 -2.71 14.27 9.41
N GLY A 188 -3.01 14.43 10.70
CA GLY A 188 -4.16 15.19 11.18
C GLY A 188 -5.54 14.53 11.18
N ARG A 189 -5.71 13.28 10.72
CA ARG A 189 -7.03 12.59 10.77
C ARG A 189 -7.01 11.11 11.20
N GLY A 190 -5.89 10.58 11.69
CA GLY A 190 -5.74 9.17 12.09
C GLY A 190 -6.70 8.65 13.17
N ARG A 191 -7.32 9.52 13.98
CA ARG A 191 -8.21 9.07 15.07
C ARG A 191 -9.52 8.44 14.60
N HIS A 192 -10.04 8.83 13.43
CA HIS A 192 -11.35 8.37 12.97
C HIS A 192 -11.30 7.11 12.09
N LEU A 193 -10.11 6.69 11.65
CA LEU A 193 -9.89 5.48 10.84
C LEU A 193 -9.61 4.23 11.70
N ILE A 194 -9.32 4.42 13.00
CA ILE A 194 -9.02 3.35 13.98
C ILE A 194 -10.22 3.08 14.90
N SER A 195 -11.22 3.98 14.95
CA SER A 195 -12.45 3.75 15.71
C SER A 195 -13.35 2.78 14.93
N PRO A 196 -13.84 1.68 15.55
CA PRO A 196 -14.94 0.92 14.99
C PRO A 196 -16.08 1.90 14.76
N GLN A 197 -16.62 1.99 13.55
CA GLN A 197 -17.84 2.77 13.36
C GLN A 197 -18.91 2.16 14.29
N PRO A 198 -19.56 2.97 15.15
CA PRO A 198 -20.73 2.51 15.86
C PRO A 198 -21.71 2.05 14.79
N ASN A 199 -22.17 0.80 14.91
CA ASN A 199 -23.17 0.25 14.03
C ASN A 199 -24.34 1.25 13.95
N LYS A 200 -24.59 1.84 12.77
CA LYS A 200 -25.69 2.80 12.58
C LYS A 200 -27.05 2.21 12.93
N GLN A 201 -27.18 0.87 12.94
CA GLN A 201 -28.38 0.19 13.44
C GLN A 201 -28.51 0.24 14.96
N ALA A 202 -27.41 0.23 15.73
CA ALA A 202 -27.48 0.32 17.20
C ALA A 202 -27.84 1.74 17.68
N ALA A 203 -27.37 2.78 16.98
CA ALA A 203 -27.70 4.17 17.31
C ALA A 203 -29.17 4.54 17.02
N MET A 204 -29.80 3.89 16.03
CA MET A 204 -31.20 4.10 15.69
C MET A 204 -32.13 3.40 16.70
N VAL A 205 -31.77 2.19 17.15
CA VAL A 205 -32.53 1.44 18.17
C VAL A 205 -32.51 2.12 19.54
N VAL A 206 -31.40 2.75 19.93
CA VAL A 206 -31.33 3.51 21.19
C VAL A 206 -32.14 4.81 21.12
N SER A 207 -32.17 5.48 19.96
CA SER A 207 -32.96 6.71 19.76
C SER A 207 -34.47 6.46 19.74
N ASP A 208 -34.93 5.26 19.38
CA ASP A 208 -36.36 4.92 19.38
C ASP A 208 -36.84 4.44 20.76
N ALA A 209 -35.95 3.87 21.58
CA ALA A 209 -36.25 3.45 22.96
C ALA A 209 -36.40 4.63 23.95
N GLU A 210 -35.81 5.80 23.63
CA GLU A 210 -35.90 7.02 24.44
C GLU A 210 -37.14 7.88 24.11
N LYS A 211 -37.97 7.47 23.13
CA LYS A 211 -39.12 8.25 22.62
C LYS A 211 -40.50 7.65 22.90
N THR A 212 -40.60 6.62 23.73
CA THR A 212 -41.90 6.15 24.23
C THR A 212 -42.17 6.74 25.62
N PRO A 213 -43.29 7.47 25.82
CA PRO A 213 -43.64 8.14 27.07
C PRO A 213 -43.97 7.18 28.22
#